data_AF-A0A6G0XLL8-F1
#
_entry.id   AF-A0A6G0XLL8-F1
#
_cell.length_a   1.000
_cell.length_b   1.000
_cell.length_c   1.000
_cell.angle_alpha   90.00
_cell.angle_beta   90.00
_cell.angle_gamma   90.00
#
_symmetry.space_group_name_H-M   'P 1'
#
loop_
_entity.id
_entity.type
_entity.pdbx_description
1 polymer ?
#
loop_
_entity_poly.entity_id
_entity_poly.type
_entity_poly.pdbx_seq_one_letter_code
_entity_poly.pdbx_strand_id
1 'polypeptide(L)'
;YSIHHDPKYYTNPDVFDPERFSLEEKSKRLSGTELLFGDGPRFCVGKRLAELEMKLGLSEIVSKFEVSPCVKTENPIQFAKAGGAIKPKNGIWLSLKPVAAV
;
A
#
# COMPACT_ATOMS: atom_id res chain seq x y z
N TYR A 1 -4.07 -7.88 -10.80
CA TYR A 1 -5.25 -8.72 -10.58
C TYR A 1 -4.82 -10.18 -10.66
N SER A 2 -4.49 -10.78 -9.53
CA SER A 2 -3.97 -12.16 -9.45
C SER A 2 -4.36 -12.65 -8.05
N ILE A 3 -3.52 -13.46 -7.39
CA ILE A 3 -3.80 -14.02 -6.06
C ILE A 3 -4.23 -12.99 -5.01
N HIS A 4 -3.67 -11.78 -5.03
CA HIS A 4 -4.02 -10.70 -4.09
C HIS A 4 -5.45 -10.14 -4.22
N HIS A 5 -6.14 -10.45 -5.32
CA HIS A 5 -7.54 -10.09 -5.52
C HIS A 5 -8.45 -11.31 -5.62
N ASP A 6 -7.94 -12.51 -5.32
CA ASP A 6 -8.74 -13.73 -5.35
C ASP A 6 -9.59 -13.82 -4.07
N PRO A 7 -10.94 -13.81 -4.17
CA PRO A 7 -11.83 -13.87 -3.00
C PRO A 7 -11.70 -15.18 -2.22
N LYS A 8 -11.09 -16.23 -2.80
CA LYS A 8 -10.76 -17.46 -2.09
C LYS A 8 -9.75 -17.23 -0.95
N TYR A 9 -8.84 -16.27 -1.10
CA TYR A 9 -7.79 -15.97 -0.11
C TYR A 9 -7.99 -14.63 0.60
N TYR A 10 -8.72 -13.70 -0.02
CA TYR A 10 -8.93 -12.35 0.48
C TYR A 10 -10.41 -11.95 0.41
N THR A 11 -11.13 -12.00 1.54
CA THR A 11 -12.54 -11.59 1.64
C THR A 11 -12.74 -10.14 1.22
N ASN A 12 -13.65 -9.81 0.31
CA ASN A 12 -13.82 -8.44 -0.22
C ASN A 12 -12.49 -7.84 -0.75
N PRO A 13 -11.86 -8.47 -1.76
CA PRO A 13 -10.49 -8.14 -2.18
C PRO A 13 -10.32 -6.72 -2.73
N ASP A 14 -11.39 -6.13 -3.23
CA ASP A 14 -11.37 -4.79 -3.83
C ASP A 14 -11.61 -3.66 -2.81
N VAL A 15 -11.84 -4.02 -1.53
CA VAL A 15 -11.97 -3.07 -0.42
C VAL A 15 -10.62 -2.89 0.26
N PHE A 16 -10.22 -1.63 0.43
CA PHE A 16 -9.06 -1.28 1.23
C PHE A 16 -9.37 -1.49 2.72
N ASP A 17 -8.80 -2.56 3.27
CA ASP A 17 -8.95 -2.97 4.67
C ASP A 17 -7.57 -3.25 5.29
N PRO A 18 -7.02 -2.35 6.12
CA PRO A 18 -5.75 -2.54 6.80
C PRO A 18 -5.74 -3.72 7.77
N GLU A 19 -6.87 -4.02 8.44
CA GLU A 19 -6.97 -5.02 9.50
C GLU A 19 -6.79 -6.45 8.99
N ARG A 20 -7.01 -6.64 7.68
CA ARG A 20 -6.66 -7.86 6.96
C ARG A 20 -5.21 -8.30 7.16
N PHE A 21 -4.30 -7.38 7.46
CA PHE A 21 -2.88 -7.66 7.68
C PHE A 21 -2.47 -7.62 9.16
N SER A 22 -3.45 -7.66 10.07
CA SER A 22 -3.23 -7.90 11.50
C SER A 22 -2.53 -9.24 11.75
N LEU A 23 -1.92 -9.39 12.92
CA LEU A 23 -1.23 -10.64 13.29
C LEU A 23 -2.20 -11.82 13.32
N GLU A 24 -3.42 -11.60 13.79
CA GLU A 24 -4.47 -12.62 13.86
C GLU A 24 -4.89 -13.08 12.45
N GLU A 25 -5.25 -12.15 11.57
CA GLU A 25 -5.72 -12.48 10.21
C GLU A 25 -4.60 -13.07 9.33
N LYS A 26 -3.35 -12.62 9.53
CA LYS A 26 -2.19 -13.23 8.87
C LYS A 26 -1.99 -14.69 9.29
N SER A 27 -2.22 -15.02 10.57
CA SER A 27 -2.02 -16.38 11.07
C SER A 27 -3.03 -17.39 10.49
N LYS A 28 -4.22 -16.92 10.10
CA LYS A 28 -5.28 -17.71 9.45
C LYS A 28 -5.01 -17.94 7.96
N ARG A 29 -4.13 -17.14 7.34
CA ARG A 29 -3.91 -17.17 5.89
C ARG A 29 -2.94 -18.28 5.50
N LEU A 30 -3.23 -18.94 4.38
CA LEU A 30 -2.35 -19.96 3.81
C LEU A 30 -0.98 -19.36 3.45
N SER A 31 0.10 -20.02 3.87
CA SER A 31 1.47 -19.66 3.49
C SER A 31 1.65 -19.59 1.97
N GLY A 32 2.44 -18.64 1.47
CA GLY A 32 2.68 -18.45 0.04
C GLY A 32 1.58 -17.69 -0.72
N THR A 33 0.55 -17.19 -0.02
CA THR A 33 -0.49 -16.33 -0.64
C THR A 33 -0.10 -14.85 -0.65
N GLU A 34 0.73 -14.40 0.31
CA GLU A 34 1.24 -13.03 0.37
C GLU A 34 2.59 -12.91 -0.37
N LEU A 35 2.54 -12.56 -1.66
CA LEU A 35 3.70 -12.51 -2.56
C LEU A 35 4.21 -11.08 -2.86
N LEU A 36 3.96 -10.11 -1.97
CA LEU A 36 4.34 -8.69 -2.15
C LEU A 36 5.84 -8.49 -2.44
N PHE A 37 6.68 -9.33 -1.83
CA PHE A 37 8.15 -9.30 -1.96
C PHE A 37 8.68 -10.57 -2.66
N GLY A 38 7.81 -11.34 -3.31
CA GLY A 38 8.12 -12.66 -3.85
C GLY A 38 8.18 -13.76 -2.78
N ASP A 39 8.67 -14.93 -3.17
CA ASP A 39 8.87 -16.10 -2.31
C ASP A 39 10.09 -16.91 -2.79
N GLY A 40 10.62 -17.79 -1.95
CA GLY A 40 11.73 -18.69 -2.27
C GLY A 40 13.09 -18.01 -2.49
N PRO A 41 14.00 -18.60 -3.29
CA PRO A 41 15.40 -18.15 -3.39
C PRO A 41 15.58 -16.79 -4.10
N ARG A 42 14.50 -16.25 -4.69
CA ARG A 42 14.48 -14.94 -5.35
C ARG A 42 13.62 -13.92 -4.59
N PHE A 43 13.37 -14.18 -3.30
CA PHE A 43 12.72 -13.23 -2.41
C PHE A 43 13.45 -11.89 -2.39
N CYS A 44 12.70 -10.80 -2.32
CA CYS A 44 13.24 -9.44 -2.33
C CYS A 44 14.16 -9.20 -1.12
N VAL A 45 15.46 -9.09 -1.39
CA VAL A 45 16.48 -8.76 -0.38
C VAL A 45 16.25 -7.39 0.26
N GLY A 46 15.55 -6.49 -0.43
CA GLY A 46 15.24 -5.13 0.03
C GLY A 46 14.03 -5.01 0.95
N LYS A 47 13.30 -6.10 1.26
CA LYS A 47 12.05 -6.03 2.03
C LYS A 47 12.16 -5.19 3.30
N ARG A 48 13.16 -5.48 4.13
CA ARG A 48 13.33 -4.81 5.43
C ARG A 48 13.61 -3.32 5.27
N LEU A 49 14.41 -2.96 4.26
CA LEU A 49 14.72 -1.57 3.95
C LEU A 49 13.46 -0.84 3.47
N ALA A 50 12.73 -1.42 2.51
CA ALA A 50 11.50 -0.84 1.97
C ALA A 50 10.43 -0.62 3.06
N GLU A 51 10.25 -1.58 3.98
CA GLU A 51 9.33 -1.43 5.10
C GLU A 51 9.75 -0.31 6.07
N LEU A 52 11.05 -0.15 6.31
CA LEU A 52 11.58 0.90 7.17
C LEU A 52 11.39 2.29 6.53
N GLU A 53 11.81 2.44 5.27
CA GLU A 53 11.70 3.70 4.53
C GLU A 53 10.25 4.16 4.40
N MET A 54 9.33 3.25 4.07
CA MET A 54 7.90 3.57 3.96
C MET A 54 7.31 4.01 5.30
N LYS A 55 7.63 3.32 6.40
CA LYS A 55 7.13 3.70 7.73
C LYS A 55 7.68 5.04 8.17
N LEU A 56 8.98 5.28 7.97
CA LEU A 56 9.62 6.54 8.33
C LEU A 56 9.02 7.71 7.53
N GLY A 57 8.92 7.57 6.20
CA GLY A 57 8.35 8.61 5.34
C GLY A 57 6.90 8.91 5.67
N LEU A 58 6.07 7.88 5.89
CA LEU A 58 4.68 8.08 6.28
C LEU A 58 4.57 8.73 7.68
N SER A 59 5.33 8.26 8.67
CA SER A 59 5.35 8.82 10.02
C SER A 59 5.72 10.30 10.03
N GLU A 60 6.72 10.68 9.23
CA GLU A 60 7.16 12.07 9.11
C GLU A 60 6.07 12.97 8.51
N ILE A 61 5.35 12.47 7.49
CA ILE A 61 4.25 13.22 6.86
C ILE A 61 3.08 13.37 7.84
N VAL A 62 2.60 12.27 8.42
CA VAL A 62 1.38 12.31 9.25
C VAL A 62 1.59 12.97 10.61
N SER A 63 2.83 13.03 11.12
CA SER A 63 3.13 13.75 12.36
C SER A 63 3.14 15.27 12.18
N LYS A 64 3.40 15.75 10.96
CA LYS A 64 3.54 17.19 10.66
C LYS A 64 2.39 17.77 9.86
N PHE A 65 1.63 16.95 9.16
CA PHE A 65 0.61 17.39 8.23
C PHE A 65 -0.69 16.59 8.38
N GLU A 66 -1.80 17.30 8.37
CA GLU A 66 -3.12 16.77 8.08
C GLU A 66 -3.22 16.58 6.55
N VAL A 67 -3.43 15.33 6.12
CA VAL A 67 -3.44 14.94 4.70
C VAL A 67 -4.88 14.73 4.25
N SER A 68 -5.28 15.39 3.16
CA SER A 68 -6.64 15.27 2.61
C SER A 68 -6.67 15.28 1.08
N PRO A 69 -7.73 14.76 0.43
CA PRO A 69 -7.94 14.93 -1.01
C PRO A 69 -8.05 16.41 -1.40
N CYS A 70 -7.65 16.73 -2.62
CA CYS A 70 -7.80 18.04 -3.25
C CYS A 70 -8.55 17.92 -4.59
N VAL A 71 -8.80 19.06 -5.25
CA VAL A 71 -9.52 19.10 -6.55
C VAL A 71 -8.83 18.26 -7.64
N LYS A 72 -7.51 18.01 -7.52
CA LYS A 72 -6.74 17.20 -8.47
C LYS A 72 -6.64 15.72 -8.07
N THR A 73 -7.18 15.32 -6.91
CA THR A 73 -7.12 13.92 -6.45
C THR A 73 -8.07 13.07 -7.29
N GLU A 74 -7.52 12.06 -7.97
CA GLU A 74 -8.32 11.08 -8.69
C GLU A 74 -8.78 9.98 -7.73
N ASN A 75 -10.09 9.70 -7.74
CA ASN A 75 -10.68 8.59 -6.99
C ASN A 75 -11.79 7.93 -7.83
N PRO A 76 -11.64 6.68 -8.30
CA PRO A 76 -10.49 5.78 -8.09
C PRO A 76 -9.27 6.18 -8.95
N ILE A 77 -8.07 5.94 -8.41
CA ILE A 77 -6.79 6.18 -9.12
C ILE A 77 -6.75 5.32 -10.38
N GLN A 78 -6.46 5.94 -11.53
CA GLN A 78 -6.22 5.22 -12.77
C GLN A 78 -4.74 4.86 -12.90
N PHE A 79 -4.43 3.62 -13.26
CA PHE A 79 -3.05 3.18 -13.45
C PHE A 79 -2.55 3.42 -14.87
N ALA A 80 -1.26 3.71 -15.01
CA ALA A 80 -0.61 3.79 -16.31
C ALA A 80 -0.60 2.42 -17.00
N LYS A 81 -1.00 2.37 -18.27
CA LYS A 81 -1.06 1.13 -19.07
C LYS A 81 0.31 0.66 -19.60
N ALA A 82 1.35 1.49 -19.47
CA ALA A 82 2.68 1.25 -20.03
C ALA A 82 3.78 1.47 -18.98
N GLY A 83 4.78 0.58 -18.99
CA GLY A 83 5.90 0.54 -18.05
C GLY A 83 5.88 -0.69 -17.14
N GLY A 84 7.04 -1.16 -16.70
CA GLY A 84 7.16 -2.41 -15.94
C GLY A 84 6.58 -2.38 -14.53
N ALA A 85 6.51 -1.20 -13.88
CA ALA A 85 5.93 -1.03 -12.56
C ALA A 85 4.55 -0.37 -12.62
N ILE A 86 3.62 -0.86 -11.78
CA ILE A 86 2.30 -0.24 -11.60
C ILE A 86 2.51 1.15 -11.00
N LYS A 87 2.01 2.18 -11.66
CA LYS A 87 2.08 3.57 -11.22
C LYS A 87 0.78 4.31 -11.53
N PRO A 88 0.40 5.32 -10.73
CA PRO A 88 -0.69 6.24 -11.07
C PRO A 88 -0.43 6.91 -12.42
N LYS A 89 -1.47 7.01 -13.26
CA LYS A 89 -1.37 7.60 -14.60
C LYS A 89 -1.02 9.08 -14.55
N ASN A 90 -1.64 9.81 -13.62
CA ASN A 90 -1.56 11.28 -13.55
C ASN A 90 -0.89 11.78 -12.25
N GLY A 91 -0.13 10.90 -11.57
CA GLY A 91 0.45 11.16 -10.24
C GLY A 91 -0.57 11.00 -9.11
N ILE A 92 -0.14 11.31 -7.88
CA ILE A 92 -1.00 11.37 -6.69
C ILE A 92 -0.95 12.80 -6.17
N TRP A 93 -2.08 13.47 -6.15
CA TRP A 93 -2.22 14.84 -5.65
C TRP A 93 -3.02 14.82 -4.35
N LEU A 94 -2.49 15.45 -3.31
CA LEU A 94 -3.10 15.57 -1.99
C LEU A 94 -2.87 16.98 -1.46
N SER A 95 -3.75 17.43 -0.58
CA SER A 95 -3.59 18.66 0.19
C SER A 95 -2.87 18.34 1.50
N LEU A 96 -1.88 19.15 1.87
CA LEU A 96 -1.13 19.02 3.11
C LEU A 96 -1.32 20.30 3.92
N LYS A 97 -1.90 20.17 5.11
CA LYS A 97 -2.06 21.29 6.05
C LYS A 97 -1.16 21.05 7.25
N PRO A 98 -0.21 21.94 7.57
CA PRO A 98 0.64 21.77 8.74
C PRO A 98 -0.20 21.64 10.01
N VAL A 99 0.10 20.64 10.83
CA VAL A 99 -0.40 20.53 12.19
C VAL A 99 0.60 21.31 13.05
N ALA A 100 0.11 22.23 13.89
CA ALA A 100 0.99 22.95 14.80
C ALA A 100 1.79 21.93 15.62
N ALA A 101 3.12 22.01 15.53
CA ALA A 101 3.99 21.14 16.31
C ALA A 101 3.68 21.34 17.79
N VAL A 102 3.33 20.26 18.48
CA VAL A 102 3.33 20.21 19.96
C VAL A 102 4.78 20.25 20.43
#